data_AF-A0A6C0CPQ8-F1
#
_entry.id   AF-A0A6C0CPQ8-F1
#
_cell.length_a   1.000
_cell.length_b   1.000
_cell.length_c   1.000
_cell.angle_alpha   90.00
_cell.angle_beta   90.00
_cell.angle_gamma   90.00
#
_symmetry.space_group_name_H-M   'P 1'
#
loop_
_entity.id
_entity.type
_entity.pdbx_description
1 polymer ?
#
loop_
_entity_poly.entity_id
_entity_poly.type
_entity_poly.pdbx_seq_one_letter_code
_entity_poly.pdbx_strand_id
1 'polypeptide(L)'
;MESIYDIPKKVQYIVLDSRYVTGTNNTFSLDLSLTSNTHVEDYSKVLGVKMVDFYITQVGENTSTLNTNVAKYVDIVCPEVPQVAQMLDERHGRIFARVPLERHFTGSSGIVLRDKQWKSFNRETNYFNPISIQKLNFTIYEQQDDGDYRTLQPDAAWYMVLEVTTVNHKEKPVTKEAQILDAIHALIGKIEMLHQSVDKLPNKETAERIIEETEKKRKKMSFNYILLALAVLVGGYVYYVNKVKLVASMVM
;
A
#
# COMPACT_ATOMS: atom_id res chain seq x y z
N MET A 1 22.88 8.39 15.20
CA MET A 1 22.06 7.23 15.62
C MET A 1 20.95 7.11 14.61
N GLU A 2 21.07 6.18 13.66
CA GLU A 2 20.08 6.01 12.58
C GLU A 2 18.79 5.43 13.17
N SER A 3 17.65 5.99 12.75
CA SER A 3 16.33 5.47 13.12
C SER A 3 16.13 4.11 12.44
N ILE A 4 15.56 3.12 13.13
CA ILE A 4 15.21 1.81 12.55
C ILE A 4 14.31 1.97 11.31
N TYR A 5 13.54 3.05 11.26
CA TYR A 5 12.69 3.40 10.13
C TYR A 5 13.48 3.81 8.87
N ASP A 6 14.69 4.35 9.01
CA ASP A 6 15.54 4.82 7.90
C ASP A 6 16.44 3.70 7.31
N ILE A 7 16.52 2.55 7.99
CA ILE A 7 17.23 1.37 7.51
C ILE A 7 16.46 0.77 6.32
N PRO A 8 17.12 0.48 5.18
CA PRO A 8 16.49 -0.12 4.02
C PRO A 8 16.01 -1.55 4.37
N LYS A 9 14.78 -1.89 3.97
CA LYS A 9 14.08 -3.10 4.41
C LYS A 9 13.79 -3.99 3.23
N LYS A 10 14.02 -5.29 3.38
CA LYS A 10 13.57 -6.31 2.44
C LYS A 10 12.52 -7.18 3.12
N VAL A 11 11.40 -7.39 2.45
CA VAL A 11 10.30 -8.23 2.93
C VAL A 11 10.31 -9.53 2.16
N GLN A 12 10.17 -10.65 2.88
CA GLN A 12 10.03 -11.98 2.31
C GLN A 12 8.84 -12.70 2.95
N TYR A 13 8.13 -13.48 2.15
CA TYR A 13 7.01 -14.29 2.62
C TYR A 13 7.42 -15.75 2.64
N ILE A 14 7.19 -16.41 3.78
CA ILE A 14 7.43 -17.82 3.99
C ILE A 14 6.10 -18.49 4.20
N VAL A 15 5.90 -19.56 3.44
CA VAL A 15 4.72 -20.40 3.53
C VAL A 15 5.04 -21.62 4.37
N LEU A 16 4.23 -21.89 5.38
CA LEU A 16 4.35 -23.04 6.26
C LEU A 16 3.06 -23.86 6.20
N ASP A 17 3.22 -25.17 6.08
CA ASP A 17 2.12 -26.14 6.12
C ASP A 17 2.44 -27.18 7.19
N SER A 18 1.46 -27.45 8.06
CA SER A 18 1.49 -28.48 9.10
C SER A 18 2.07 -29.83 8.64
N ARG A 19 1.96 -30.20 7.37
CA ARG A 19 2.48 -31.48 6.84
C ARG A 19 4.01 -31.51 6.65
N TYR A 20 4.64 -30.35 6.54
CA TYR A 20 6.06 -30.22 6.19
C TYR A 20 6.91 -29.57 7.28
N VAL A 21 6.35 -29.38 8.48
CA VAL A 21 7.09 -28.80 9.61
C VAL A 21 7.92 -29.84 10.37
N THR A 22 9.04 -29.40 10.92
CA THR A 22 9.88 -30.22 11.79
C THR A 22 9.31 -30.20 13.20
N GLY A 23 8.58 -31.27 13.57
CA GLY A 23 7.96 -31.43 14.89
C GLY A 23 6.60 -32.10 14.79
N THR A 24 5.61 -31.51 15.47
CA THR A 24 4.21 -31.94 15.49
C THR A 24 3.31 -30.77 15.07
N ASN A 25 2.03 -31.04 14.75
CA ASN A 25 1.10 -29.99 14.32
C ASN A 25 0.89 -28.87 15.36
N ASN A 26 1.06 -29.16 16.65
CA ASN A 26 0.89 -28.18 17.73
C ASN A 26 2.22 -27.59 18.24
N THR A 27 3.34 -28.30 18.11
CA THR A 27 4.68 -27.83 18.50
C THR A 27 5.68 -28.13 17.40
N PHE A 28 6.11 -27.08 16.70
CA PHE A 28 6.99 -27.22 15.54
C PHE A 28 8.09 -26.18 15.55
N SER A 29 9.11 -26.45 14.74
CA SER A 29 10.21 -25.53 14.54
C SER A 29 10.45 -25.23 13.07
N LEU A 30 10.69 -23.96 12.79
CA LEU A 30 11.10 -23.46 11.49
C LEU A 30 12.59 -23.15 11.55
N ASP A 31 13.35 -23.83 10.69
CA ASP A 31 14.76 -23.52 10.46
C ASP A 31 14.88 -22.56 9.28
N LEU A 32 15.57 -21.44 9.49
CA LEU A 32 15.81 -20.38 8.49
C LEU A 32 17.25 -20.46 7.93
N SER A 33 18.02 -21.45 8.33
CA SER A 33 19.41 -21.65 7.88
C SER A 33 19.50 -21.92 6.38
N LEU A 34 20.70 -21.74 5.83
CA LEU A 34 21.04 -21.97 4.41
C LEU A 34 20.76 -23.39 3.92
N THR A 35 20.68 -24.36 4.82
CA THR A 35 20.42 -25.77 4.49
C THR A 35 18.93 -26.11 4.41
N SER A 36 18.05 -25.18 4.81
CA SER A 36 16.61 -25.36 4.77
C SER A 36 16.03 -24.95 3.41
N ASN A 37 14.94 -25.60 2.98
CA ASN A 37 14.20 -25.20 1.78
C ASN A 37 13.50 -23.82 1.96
N THR A 38 13.35 -23.37 3.21
CA THR A 38 12.74 -22.11 3.62
C THR A 38 13.81 -21.08 3.97
N HIS A 39 14.69 -20.80 3.02
CA HIS A 39 15.79 -19.86 3.20
C HIS A 39 15.28 -18.40 3.25
N VAL A 40 15.70 -17.67 4.27
CA VAL A 40 15.54 -16.22 4.36
C VAL A 40 16.89 -15.55 4.12
N GLU A 41 16.93 -14.59 3.20
CA GLU A 41 18.15 -13.79 3.00
C GLU A 41 18.42 -12.93 4.23
N ASP A 42 19.67 -12.97 4.71
CA ASP A 42 20.16 -12.20 5.86
C ASP A 42 19.45 -12.49 7.20
N TYR A 43 19.33 -13.77 7.57
CA TYR A 43 18.82 -14.24 8.87
C TYR A 43 19.57 -13.67 10.10
N SER A 44 20.77 -13.12 9.89
CA SER A 44 21.59 -12.50 10.95
C SER A 44 21.05 -11.14 11.41
N LYS A 45 20.22 -10.47 10.60
CA LYS A 45 19.67 -9.14 10.87
C LYS A 45 18.19 -9.07 10.50
N VAL A 46 17.37 -9.78 11.29
CA VAL A 46 15.92 -9.68 11.21
C VAL A 46 15.45 -8.45 11.98
N LEU A 47 14.58 -7.65 11.35
CA LEU A 47 14.00 -6.42 11.90
C LEU A 47 12.54 -6.61 12.34
N GLY A 48 11.83 -7.56 11.76
CA GLY A 48 10.40 -7.75 12.00
C GLY A 48 9.93 -9.12 11.55
N VAL A 49 8.99 -9.69 12.30
CA VAL A 49 8.30 -10.93 11.94
C VAL A 49 6.81 -10.72 12.20
N LYS A 50 5.98 -11.05 11.21
CA LYS A 50 4.52 -10.88 11.27
C LYS A 50 3.83 -12.07 10.64
N MET A 51 2.70 -12.48 11.18
CA MET A 51 1.81 -13.43 10.51
C MET A 51 0.81 -12.68 9.64
N VAL A 52 0.74 -13.05 8.36
CA VAL A 52 -0.12 -12.39 7.37
C VAL A 52 -1.42 -13.15 7.17
N ASP A 53 -1.31 -14.47 7.05
CA ASP A 53 -2.45 -15.35 6.81
C ASP A 53 -2.33 -16.61 7.65
N PHE A 54 -3.46 -17.11 8.12
CA PHE A 54 -3.54 -18.36 8.86
C PHE A 54 -4.86 -19.04 8.54
N TYR A 55 -4.75 -20.32 8.19
CA TYR A 55 -5.86 -21.16 7.83
C TYR A 55 -5.75 -22.47 8.59
N ILE A 56 -6.86 -22.92 9.16
CA ILE A 56 -6.91 -24.15 9.94
C ILE A 56 -8.19 -24.89 9.65
N THR A 57 -8.06 -26.21 9.52
CA THR A 57 -9.16 -27.11 9.19
C THR A 57 -9.49 -28.01 10.37
N GLN A 58 -10.73 -28.51 10.41
CA GLN A 58 -11.20 -29.50 11.39
C GLN A 58 -11.34 -29.03 12.85
N VAL A 59 -11.19 -27.73 13.13
CA VAL A 59 -11.25 -27.19 14.52
C VAL A 59 -12.69 -26.77 14.93
N GLY A 60 -13.70 -27.43 14.38
CA GLY A 60 -15.10 -27.13 14.63
C GLY A 60 -15.94 -28.40 14.79
N GLU A 61 -16.91 -28.36 15.70
CA GLU A 61 -17.81 -29.49 15.98
C GLU A 61 -19.28 -29.07 15.95
N ASN A 62 -20.18 -30.03 15.74
CA ASN A 62 -21.61 -29.79 15.72
C ASN A 62 -22.15 -29.61 17.15
N THR A 63 -22.99 -28.60 17.37
CA THR A 63 -23.58 -28.28 18.68
C THR A 63 -24.82 -29.11 19.02
N SER A 64 -25.22 -30.08 18.18
CA SER A 64 -26.41 -30.92 18.39
C SER A 64 -26.39 -31.72 19.70
N THR A 65 -25.20 -31.92 20.29
CA THR A 65 -24.98 -32.63 21.55
C THR A 65 -24.50 -31.74 22.71
N LEU A 66 -24.68 -30.41 22.63
CA LEU A 66 -24.17 -29.46 23.65
C LEU A 66 -22.65 -29.59 23.85
N ASN A 67 -21.89 -29.83 22.77
CA ASN A 67 -20.45 -29.94 22.87
C ASN A 67 -19.81 -28.59 23.25
N THR A 68 -19.11 -28.56 24.39
CA THR A 68 -18.41 -27.39 24.94
C THR A 68 -16.90 -27.42 24.70
N ASN A 69 -16.37 -28.42 24.02
CA ASN A 69 -14.94 -28.60 23.78
C ASN A 69 -14.50 -28.01 22.44
N VAL A 70 -15.29 -27.07 21.89
CA VAL A 70 -15.01 -26.44 20.60
C VAL A 70 -14.08 -25.25 20.82
N ALA A 71 -13.01 -25.11 20.03
CA ALA A 71 -12.10 -23.97 20.16
C ALA A 71 -12.77 -22.63 19.77
N LYS A 72 -12.44 -21.54 20.48
CA LYS A 72 -12.84 -20.16 20.17
C LYS A 72 -11.84 -19.39 19.36
N TYR A 73 -10.60 -19.54 19.76
CA TYR A 73 -9.49 -18.91 19.10
C TYR A 73 -8.27 -19.77 19.32
N VAL A 74 -7.30 -19.56 18.45
CA VAL A 74 -6.00 -20.20 18.49
C VAL A 74 -4.96 -19.14 18.78
N ASP A 75 -4.16 -19.39 19.81
CA ASP A 75 -3.02 -18.55 20.17
C ASP A 75 -1.74 -19.24 19.72
N ILE A 76 -0.95 -18.51 18.94
CA ILE A 76 0.36 -18.95 18.46
C ILE A 76 1.40 -18.26 19.32
N VAL A 77 2.30 -19.04 19.93
CA VAL A 77 3.38 -18.56 20.79
C VAL A 77 4.72 -18.83 20.12
N CYS A 78 5.56 -17.80 20.06
CA CYS A 78 6.93 -17.91 19.55
C CYS A 78 7.90 -17.16 20.48
N PRO A 79 8.65 -17.85 21.37
CA PRO A 79 9.50 -17.19 22.36
C PRO A 79 10.67 -16.38 21.79
N GLU A 80 11.13 -16.72 20.59
CA GLU A 80 12.33 -16.13 19.97
C GLU A 80 12.06 -14.74 19.39
N VAL A 81 10.80 -14.40 19.10
CA VAL A 81 10.42 -13.07 18.63
C VAL A 81 10.44 -12.08 19.81
N PRO A 82 11.00 -10.87 19.68
CA PRO A 82 10.98 -9.88 20.76
C PRO A 82 9.56 -9.45 21.15
N GLN A 83 9.35 -9.14 22.43
CA GLN A 83 8.06 -8.74 22.98
C GLN A 83 7.42 -7.53 22.26
N VAL A 84 8.24 -6.64 21.69
CA VAL A 84 7.78 -5.46 20.93
C VAL A 84 6.98 -5.83 19.69
N ALA A 85 7.29 -6.98 19.06
CA ALA A 85 6.57 -7.51 17.91
C ALA A 85 5.44 -8.49 18.28
N GLN A 86 5.22 -8.75 19.57
CA GLN A 86 4.20 -9.67 20.06
C GLN A 86 3.01 -8.90 20.68
N MET A 87 1.87 -9.58 20.80
CA MET A 87 0.77 -9.11 21.64
C MET A 87 1.02 -9.50 23.08
N LEU A 88 0.62 -8.64 24.01
CA LEU A 88 0.63 -8.96 25.42
C LEU A 88 -0.67 -9.68 25.76
N ASP A 89 -0.53 -10.78 26.50
CA ASP A 89 -1.64 -11.58 27.00
C ASP A 89 -1.36 -11.96 28.45
N GLU A 90 -2.39 -12.01 29.29
CA GLU A 90 -2.22 -12.23 30.73
C GLU A 90 -1.83 -13.68 31.07
N ARG A 91 -2.11 -14.65 30.18
CA ARG A 91 -1.87 -16.08 30.45
C ARG A 91 -0.44 -16.49 30.12
N HIS A 92 0.01 -16.16 28.91
CA HIS A 92 1.35 -16.55 28.41
C HIS A 92 2.35 -15.39 28.44
N GLY A 93 1.93 -14.20 28.88
CA GLY A 93 2.72 -12.96 28.88
C GLY A 93 2.87 -12.35 27.49
N ARG A 94 3.09 -13.19 26.48
CA ARG A 94 3.30 -12.82 25.09
C ARG A 94 2.72 -13.87 24.14
N ILE A 95 1.98 -13.41 23.13
CA ILE A 95 1.47 -14.23 22.04
C ILE A 95 1.92 -13.61 20.73
N PHE A 96 2.39 -14.44 19.81
CA PHE A 96 2.82 -14.00 18.50
C PHE A 96 1.60 -13.53 17.69
N ALA A 97 0.52 -14.31 17.72
CA ALA A 97 -0.76 -13.92 17.16
C ALA A 97 -1.92 -14.71 17.74
N ARG A 98 -3.09 -14.05 17.77
CA ARG A 98 -4.39 -14.67 18.10
C ARG A 98 -5.24 -14.75 16.84
N VAL A 99 -5.70 -15.96 16.53
CA VAL A 99 -6.59 -16.25 15.41
C VAL A 99 -7.97 -16.61 15.95
N PRO A 100 -8.97 -15.71 15.90
CA PRO A 100 -10.34 -16.07 16.19
C PRO A 100 -10.85 -17.11 15.19
N LEU A 101 -11.55 -18.11 15.71
CA LEU A 101 -12.24 -19.11 14.91
C LEU A 101 -13.73 -18.79 14.90
N GLU A 102 -14.40 -19.10 13.79
CA GLU A 102 -15.85 -18.96 13.66
C GLU A 102 -16.52 -20.25 14.11
N ARG A 103 -17.40 -20.18 15.11
CA ARG A 103 -17.59 -21.29 16.05
C ARG A 103 -18.91 -22.05 16.01
N HIS A 104 -19.91 -21.59 15.26
CA HIS A 104 -21.27 -22.07 15.54
C HIS A 104 -22.00 -22.54 14.29
N PHE A 105 -22.26 -23.84 14.27
CA PHE A 105 -23.17 -24.49 13.35
C PHE A 105 -24.61 -24.33 13.86
N THR A 106 -25.47 -23.64 13.12
CA THR A 106 -26.91 -23.66 13.36
C THR A 106 -27.57 -24.52 12.29
N GLY A 107 -27.83 -25.81 12.59
CA GLY A 107 -28.50 -26.71 11.64
C GLY A 107 -28.54 -28.17 12.10
N SER A 108 -29.36 -28.99 11.43
CA SER A 108 -29.53 -30.43 11.70
C SER A 108 -28.60 -31.34 10.88
N SER A 109 -27.87 -30.80 9.90
CA SER A 109 -27.08 -31.58 8.94
C SER A 109 -25.58 -31.42 9.19
N GLY A 110 -24.87 -32.46 9.64
CA GLY A 110 -23.43 -32.43 9.94
C GLY A 110 -22.48 -32.23 8.75
N ILE A 111 -22.87 -31.46 7.74
CA ILE A 111 -22.05 -31.12 6.57
C ILE A 111 -21.47 -29.72 6.77
N VAL A 112 -20.15 -29.68 6.91
CA VAL A 112 -19.34 -28.46 6.97
C VAL A 112 -19.38 -27.78 5.60
N LEU A 113 -20.21 -26.74 5.44
CA LEU A 113 -20.24 -25.92 4.24
C LEU A 113 -19.53 -24.58 4.51
N ARG A 114 -18.26 -24.55 4.07
CA ARG A 114 -17.32 -23.41 3.93
C ARG A 114 -16.45 -23.07 5.14
N ASP A 115 -15.14 -23.28 4.94
CA ASP A 115 -14.04 -22.66 5.67
C ASP A 115 -14.11 -21.13 5.58
N LYS A 116 -14.17 -20.46 6.73
CA LYS A 116 -14.01 -19.00 6.79
C LYS A 116 -12.55 -18.69 7.05
N GLN A 117 -11.88 -18.13 6.04
CA GLN A 117 -10.52 -17.62 6.14
C GLN A 117 -10.49 -16.48 7.16
N TRP A 118 -9.63 -16.60 8.17
CA TRP A 118 -9.36 -15.49 9.08
C TRP A 118 -8.64 -14.39 8.29
N LYS A 119 -9.26 -13.21 8.19
CA LYS A 119 -8.58 -12.00 7.75
C LYS A 119 -8.07 -11.27 8.98
N SER A 120 -6.77 -11.39 9.23
CA SER A 120 -6.08 -10.63 10.27
C SER A 120 -6.36 -9.13 10.11
N PHE A 121 -6.59 -8.44 11.22
CA PHE A 121 -6.61 -6.99 11.22
C PHE A 121 -5.25 -6.49 10.75
N ASN A 122 -5.21 -5.48 9.87
CA ASN A 122 -3.95 -4.92 9.38
C ASN A 122 -3.20 -4.21 10.52
N ARG A 123 -2.45 -4.99 11.30
CA ARG A 123 -1.56 -4.49 12.34
C ARG A 123 -0.32 -3.91 11.67
N GLU A 124 0.08 -2.72 12.11
CA GLU A 124 1.37 -2.14 11.75
C GLU A 124 2.49 -3.08 12.18
N THR A 125 3.48 -3.28 11.30
CA THR A 125 4.62 -4.14 11.60
C THR A 125 5.53 -3.41 12.58
N ASN A 126 5.54 -3.87 13.84
CA ASN A 126 6.44 -3.36 14.86
C ASN A 126 7.85 -3.88 14.61
N TYR A 127 8.77 -2.99 14.27
CA TYR A 127 10.17 -3.33 14.11
C TYR A 127 10.90 -3.38 15.46
N PHE A 128 11.88 -4.26 15.55
CA PHE A 128 12.78 -4.38 16.69
C PHE A 128 14.24 -4.21 16.23
N ASN A 129 15.13 -4.02 17.20
CA ASN A 129 16.57 -3.95 16.94
C ASN A 129 17.03 -5.22 16.21
N PRO A 130 17.87 -5.13 15.16
CA PRO A 130 18.28 -6.28 14.39
C PRO A 130 18.81 -7.41 15.27
N ILE A 131 18.19 -8.59 15.18
CA ILE A 131 18.65 -9.81 15.86
C ILE A 131 18.85 -10.93 14.86
N SER A 132 19.74 -11.85 15.21
CA SER A 132 19.96 -13.08 14.46
C SER A 132 18.92 -14.12 14.86
N ILE A 133 18.12 -14.59 13.91
CA ILE A 133 17.11 -15.62 14.11
C ILE A 133 17.42 -16.79 13.18
N GLN A 134 17.99 -17.86 13.74
CA GLN A 134 18.28 -19.08 12.97
C GLN A 134 17.12 -20.07 13.00
N LYS A 135 16.45 -20.18 14.15
CA LYS A 135 15.38 -21.12 14.39
C LYS A 135 14.25 -20.44 15.15
N LEU A 136 13.03 -20.63 14.69
CA LEU A 136 11.81 -20.16 15.35
C LEU A 136 11.03 -21.36 15.86
N ASN A 137 10.73 -21.38 17.15
CA ASN A 137 9.91 -22.45 17.73
C ASN A 137 8.50 -21.90 17.93
N PHE A 138 7.52 -22.67 17.48
CA PHE A 138 6.12 -22.30 17.56
C PHE A 138 5.37 -23.33 18.40
N THR A 139 4.49 -22.83 19.25
CA THR A 139 3.49 -23.65 19.94
C THR A 139 2.12 -23.06 19.72
N ILE A 140 1.19 -23.90 19.28
CA ILE A 140 -0.18 -23.54 18.98
C ILE A 140 -1.09 -24.05 20.10
N TYR A 141 -1.83 -23.14 20.69
CA TYR A 141 -2.81 -23.42 21.72
C TYR A 141 -4.21 -23.03 21.26
N GLU A 142 -5.21 -23.71 21.78
CA GLU A 142 -6.62 -23.43 21.58
C GLU A 142 -7.30 -23.12 22.92
N GLN A 143 -8.18 -22.12 22.90
CA GLN A 143 -9.08 -21.83 24.01
C GLN A 143 -10.44 -22.45 23.70
N GLN A 144 -10.91 -23.40 24.51
CA GLN A 144 -12.18 -24.11 24.33
C GLN A 144 -13.36 -23.38 25.00
N ASP A 145 -14.59 -23.88 24.78
CA ASP A 145 -15.84 -23.26 25.26
C ASP A 145 -16.05 -23.36 26.76
N ASP A 146 -15.64 -24.49 27.32
CA ASP A 146 -15.58 -24.81 28.74
C ASP A 146 -14.56 -23.96 29.53
N GLY A 147 -13.74 -23.16 28.84
CA GLY A 147 -12.71 -22.32 29.46
C GLY A 147 -11.33 -22.96 29.50
N ASP A 148 -11.18 -24.18 28.98
CA ASP A 148 -9.90 -24.86 28.94
C ASP A 148 -8.97 -24.28 27.87
N TYR A 149 -7.69 -24.25 28.19
CA TYR A 149 -6.65 -23.77 27.30
C TYR A 149 -5.62 -24.89 27.12
N ARG A 150 -5.61 -25.49 25.92
CA ARG A 150 -4.88 -26.72 25.63
C ARG A 150 -4.10 -26.57 24.33
N THR A 151 -3.16 -27.45 24.05
CA THR A 151 -2.49 -27.45 22.74
C THR A 151 -3.46 -27.84 21.65
N LEU A 152 -3.26 -27.32 20.43
CA LEU A 152 -4.08 -27.68 19.28
C LEU A 152 -4.21 -29.20 19.12
N GLN A 153 -5.42 -29.64 18.78
CA GLN A 153 -5.70 -31.04 18.51
C GLN A 153 -4.78 -31.63 17.41
N PRO A 154 -4.27 -32.87 17.57
CA PRO A 154 -3.27 -33.42 16.63
C PRO A 154 -3.77 -33.66 15.20
N ASP A 155 -5.07 -33.83 15.01
CA ASP A 155 -5.73 -34.09 13.72
C ASP A 155 -5.98 -32.82 12.90
N ALA A 156 -5.89 -31.63 13.52
CA ALA A 156 -6.00 -30.37 12.80
C ALA A 156 -4.85 -30.17 11.81
N ALA A 157 -5.19 -29.82 10.56
CA ALA A 157 -4.24 -29.38 9.56
C ALA A 157 -4.37 -27.86 9.35
N TRP A 158 -3.23 -27.19 9.21
CA TRP A 158 -3.17 -25.74 9.07
C TRP A 158 -2.10 -25.30 8.06
N TYR A 159 -2.26 -24.07 7.61
CA TYR A 159 -1.39 -23.35 6.71
C TYR A 159 -1.20 -21.93 7.23
N MET A 160 0.03 -21.43 7.25
CA MET A 160 0.32 -20.06 7.70
C MET A 160 1.34 -19.39 6.80
N VAL A 161 1.18 -18.07 6.63
CA VAL A 161 2.11 -17.22 5.90
C VAL A 161 2.77 -16.27 6.86
N LEU A 162 4.10 -16.36 6.95
CA LEU A 162 4.94 -15.46 7.72
C LEU A 162 5.58 -14.43 6.80
N GLU A 163 5.51 -13.17 7.21
CA GLU A 163 6.28 -12.07 6.67
C GLU A 163 7.51 -11.86 7.56
N VAL A 164 8.69 -12.00 6.97
CA VAL A 164 9.97 -11.70 7.64
C VAL A 164 10.57 -10.49 6.96
N THR A 165 10.86 -9.47 7.76
CA THR A 165 11.55 -8.25 7.33
C THR A 165 13.01 -8.29 7.75
N THR A 166 13.93 -8.20 6.80
CA THR A 166 15.37 -8.16 7.04
C THR A 166 15.99 -6.84 6.54
N VAL A 167 17.21 -6.56 6.99
CA VAL A 167 17.98 -5.40 6.52
C VAL A 167 18.42 -5.63 5.08
N ASN A 168 18.10 -4.69 4.18
CA ASN A 168 18.55 -4.76 2.80
C ASN A 168 19.93 -4.11 2.63
N HIS A 169 21.01 -4.91 2.60
CA HIS A 169 22.37 -4.39 2.41
C HIS A 169 22.68 -3.87 1.00
N LYS A 170 21.82 -4.16 0.01
CA LYS A 170 22.03 -3.75 -1.38
C LYS A 170 21.59 -2.31 -1.64
N GLU A 171 20.67 -1.80 -0.83
CA GLU A 171 20.20 -0.42 -0.91
C GLU A 171 21.01 0.45 0.06
N LYS A 172 21.40 1.65 -0.41
CA LYS A 172 22.03 2.63 0.47
C LYS A 172 21.00 3.13 1.48
N PRO A 173 21.34 3.26 2.77
CA PRO A 173 20.44 3.85 3.73
C PRO A 173 20.06 5.25 3.28
N VAL A 174 18.78 5.59 3.42
CA VAL A 174 18.27 6.91 3.08
C VAL A 174 18.71 7.86 4.17
N THR A 175 19.92 8.39 4.07
CA THR A 175 20.37 9.40 5.01
C THR A 175 19.61 10.70 4.73
N LYS A 176 18.94 11.24 5.75
CA LYS A 176 18.25 12.54 5.64
C LYS A 176 19.20 13.62 5.15
N GLU A 177 20.46 13.54 5.53
CA GLU A 177 21.54 14.41 5.09
C GLU A 177 21.78 14.34 3.57
N ALA A 178 21.73 13.16 2.96
CA ALA A 178 21.85 13.02 1.50
C ALA A 178 20.62 13.59 0.78
N GLN A 179 19.41 13.39 1.31
CA GLN A 179 18.20 14.02 0.75
C GLN A 179 18.24 15.54 0.87
N ILE A 180 18.70 16.06 2.01
CA ILE A 180 18.89 17.50 2.22
C ILE A 180 19.95 18.03 1.25
N LEU A 181 21.05 17.31 1.04
CA LEU A 181 22.10 17.69 0.09
C LEU A 181 21.56 17.72 -1.35
N ASP A 182 20.81 16.71 -1.78
CA ASP A 182 20.18 16.67 -3.10
C ASP A 182 19.14 17.78 -3.27
N ALA A 183 18.34 18.05 -2.24
CA ALA A 183 17.39 19.15 -2.24
C ALA A 183 18.09 20.51 -2.32
N ILE A 184 19.20 20.70 -1.61
CA ILE A 184 20.03 21.90 -1.69
C ILE A 184 20.60 22.06 -3.10
N HIS A 185 21.17 21.02 -3.70
CA HIS A 185 21.67 21.09 -5.08
C HIS A 185 20.55 21.40 -6.10
N ALA A 186 19.36 20.82 -5.94
CA ALA A 186 18.22 21.12 -6.79
C ALA A 186 17.74 22.58 -6.63
N LEU A 187 17.80 23.13 -5.42
CA LEU A 187 17.49 24.53 -5.15
C LEU A 187 18.54 25.46 -5.77
N ILE A 188 19.84 25.15 -5.62
CA ILE A 188 20.93 25.91 -6.25
C ILE A 188 20.74 25.96 -7.77
N GLY A 189 20.47 24.82 -8.42
CA GLY A 189 20.21 24.80 -9.87
C GLY A 189 19.00 25.64 -10.30
N LYS A 190 17.94 25.69 -9.47
CA LYS A 190 16.79 26.58 -9.72
C LYS A 190 17.15 28.06 -9.54
N ILE A 191 17.98 28.39 -8.55
CA ILE A 191 18.47 29.76 -8.35
C ILE A 191 19.31 30.21 -9.54
N GLU A 192 20.17 29.34 -10.08
CA GLU A 192 20.95 29.64 -11.29
C GLU A 192 20.05 29.87 -12.52
N MET A 193 19.04 29.03 -12.73
CA MET A 193 18.06 29.20 -13.81
C MET A 193 17.24 30.49 -13.67
N LEU A 194 16.86 30.83 -12.43
CA LEU A 194 16.19 32.09 -12.12
C LEU A 194 17.12 33.28 -12.39
N HIS A 195 18.38 33.21 -11.95
CA HIS A 195 19.36 34.26 -12.19
C HIS A 195 19.56 34.52 -13.69
N GLN A 196 19.73 33.47 -14.49
CA GLN A 196 19.82 33.59 -15.95
C GLN A 196 18.56 34.17 -16.60
N SER A 197 17.39 33.92 -16.01
CA SER A 197 16.11 34.48 -16.49
C SER A 197 15.95 35.94 -16.09
N VAL A 198 16.44 36.33 -14.91
CA VAL A 198 16.49 37.70 -14.42
C VAL A 198 17.48 38.54 -15.22
N ASP A 199 18.65 38.00 -15.56
CA ASP A 199 19.63 38.65 -16.45
C ASP A 199 19.08 38.90 -17.86
N LYS A 200 18.09 38.10 -18.29
CA LYS A 200 17.38 38.26 -19.56
C LYS A 200 16.18 39.21 -19.48
N LEU A 201 15.86 39.75 -18.30
CA LEU A 201 14.77 40.71 -18.21
C LEU A 201 15.14 42.00 -18.96
N PRO A 202 14.26 42.49 -19.86
CA PRO A 202 14.48 43.78 -20.49
C PRO A 202 14.52 44.87 -19.43
N ASN A 203 15.52 45.74 -19.49
CA ASN A 203 15.60 46.94 -18.66
C ASN A 203 14.29 47.75 -18.74
N LYS A 204 13.94 48.49 -17.69
CA LYS A 204 12.65 49.20 -17.58
C LYS A 204 12.25 49.99 -18.84
N GLU A 205 13.23 50.62 -19.49
CA GLU A 205 13.03 51.37 -20.74
C GLU A 205 12.71 50.49 -21.96
N THR A 206 13.26 49.28 -22.07
CA THR A 206 12.95 48.36 -23.18
C THR A 206 11.61 47.66 -22.97
N ALA A 207 11.21 47.40 -21.72
CA ALA A 207 9.87 46.90 -21.40
C ALA A 207 8.77 47.93 -21.74
N GLU A 208 8.99 49.20 -21.40
CA GLU A 208 8.07 50.30 -21.76
C GLU A 208 7.93 50.46 -23.29
N ARG A 209 9.03 50.35 -24.05
CA ARG A 209 9.00 50.38 -25.53
C ARG A 209 8.25 49.21 -26.15
N ILE A 210 8.40 47.99 -25.62
CA ILE A 210 7.68 46.80 -26.11
C ILE A 210 6.18 46.94 -25.86
N ILE A 211 5.78 47.48 -24.70
CA ILE A 211 4.37 47.73 -24.38
C ILE A 211 3.79 48.81 -25.32
N GLU A 212 4.51 49.91 -25.56
CA GLU A 212 4.11 50.95 -26.52
C GLU A 212 3.97 50.42 -27.96
N GLU A 213 4.90 49.57 -28.43
CA GLU A 213 4.81 48.96 -29.75
C GLU A 213 3.60 48.03 -29.88
N THR A 214 3.29 47.29 -28.81
CA THR A 214 2.15 46.36 -28.77
C THR A 214 0.82 47.13 -28.73
N GLU A 215 0.75 48.25 -28.00
CA GLU A 215 -0.40 49.15 -28.02
C GLU A 215 -0.58 49.89 -29.37
N LYS A 216 0.51 50.34 -30.01
CA LYS A 216 0.47 50.94 -31.35
C LYS A 216 -0.02 49.97 -32.41
N LYS A 217 0.36 48.68 -32.34
CA LYS A 217 -0.17 47.65 -33.24
C LYS A 217 -1.67 47.39 -33.03
N ARG A 218 -2.16 47.41 -31.78
CA ARG A 218 -3.60 47.26 -31.48
C ARG A 218 -4.47 48.43 -31.96
N LYS A 219 -3.94 49.66 -32.01
CA LYS A 219 -4.72 50.86 -32.41
C LYS A 219 -4.91 51.07 -33.93
N LYS A 220 -4.37 50.22 -34.81
CA LYS A 220 -4.41 50.44 -36.28
C LYS A 220 -5.48 49.66 -37.06
N MET A 221 -6.58 49.24 -36.43
CA MET A 221 -7.82 48.94 -37.16
C MET A 221 -8.96 49.79 -36.60
N SER A 222 -9.08 50.99 -37.15
CA SER A 222 -10.19 51.90 -36.84
C SER A 222 -11.52 51.27 -37.31
N PHE A 223 -12.48 51.21 -36.38
CA PHE A 223 -13.84 50.68 -36.52
C PHE A 223 -14.57 51.15 -37.79
N ASN A 224 -14.20 52.30 -38.35
CA ASN A 224 -14.76 52.87 -39.57
C ASN A 224 -14.53 51.99 -40.81
N TYR A 225 -13.40 51.26 -40.90
CA TYR A 225 -13.15 50.37 -42.05
C TYR A 225 -14.03 49.12 -42.01
N ILE A 226 -14.32 48.61 -40.81
CA ILE A 226 -15.21 47.46 -40.62
C ILE A 226 -16.65 47.87 -40.94
N LEU A 227 -17.08 49.06 -40.50
CA LEU A 227 -18.41 49.59 -40.79
C LEU A 227 -18.63 49.84 -42.29
N LEU A 228 -17.60 50.35 -42.99
CA LEU A 228 -17.65 50.60 -44.44
C LEU A 228 -17.77 49.29 -45.24
N ALA A 229 -17.03 48.25 -44.84
CA ALA A 229 -17.15 46.93 -45.48
C ALA A 229 -18.54 46.32 -45.30
N LEU A 230 -19.15 46.50 -44.12
CA LEU A 230 -20.48 45.99 -43.81
C LEU A 230 -21.58 46.74 -44.59
N ALA A 231 -21.44 48.07 -44.74
CA ALA A 231 -22.35 48.87 -45.55
C ALA A 231 -22.31 48.49 -47.05
N VAL A 232 -21.13 48.17 -47.59
CA VAL A 232 -20.99 47.71 -48.98
C VAL A 232 -21.67 46.36 -49.20
N LEU A 233 -21.53 45.41 -48.25
CA LEU A 233 -22.16 44.10 -48.35
C LEU A 233 -23.70 44.20 -48.28
N VAL A 234 -24.23 44.99 -47.33
CA VAL A 234 -25.68 45.16 -47.18
C VAL A 234 -26.27 45.93 -48.35
N GLY A 235 -25.62 47.02 -48.79
CA GLY A 235 -26.06 47.79 -49.95
C GLY A 235 -26.04 46.96 -51.24
N GLY A 236 -24.99 46.15 -51.44
CA GLY A 236 -24.90 45.21 -52.56
C GLY A 236 -25.99 44.15 -52.53
N TYR A 237 -26.31 43.59 -51.36
CA TYR A 237 -27.37 42.61 -51.20
C TYR A 237 -28.76 43.20 -51.50
N VAL A 238 -29.06 44.39 -50.99
CA VAL A 238 -30.34 45.08 -51.26
C VAL A 238 -30.49 45.39 -52.76
N TYR A 239 -29.42 45.86 -53.41
CA TYR A 239 -29.42 46.10 -54.85
C TYR A 239 -29.66 44.80 -55.65
N TYR A 240 -29.00 43.71 -55.27
CA TYR A 240 -29.17 42.41 -55.91
C TYR A 240 -30.61 41.88 -55.77
N VAL A 241 -31.19 41.91 -54.55
CA VAL A 241 -32.56 41.45 -54.32
C VAL A 241 -33.59 42.30 -55.06
N ASN A 242 -33.41 43.62 -55.12
CA ASN A 242 -34.28 44.49 -55.90
C ASN A 242 -34.19 44.20 -57.40
N LYS A 243 -32.99 43.92 -57.93
CA LYS A 243 -32.83 43.54 -59.34
C LYS A 243 -33.46 42.18 -59.65
N VAL A 244 -33.32 41.20 -58.75
CA VAL A 244 -33.94 39.86 -58.90
C VAL A 244 -35.47 39.94 -58.85
N LYS A 245 -36.06 40.76 -57.96
CA LYS A 245 -37.51 40.98 -57.92
C LYS A 245 -38.03 41.68 -59.19
N LEU A 246 -37.30 42.64 -59.74
CA LEU A 246 -37.65 43.33 -60.98
C LEU A 246 -37.62 42.40 -62.20
N VAL A 247 -36.65 41.48 -62.25
CA VAL A 247 -36.56 40.46 -63.30
C VAL A 247 -37.66 39.39 -63.14
N ALA A 248 -38.01 39.02 -61.90
CA ALA A 248 -39.07 38.04 -61.63
C ALA A 248 -40.49 38.55 -61.96
N SER A 249 -40.74 39.87 -61.90
CA SER A 249 -42.06 40.43 -62.28
C SER A 249 -42.21 40.70 -63.78
N MET A 250 -41.17 40.44 -64.59
CA MET A 250 -41.17 40.64 -66.05
C MET A 250 -41.28 39.32 -66.82
N VAL A 251 -41.35 38.18 -66.11
CA VAL A 251 -41.46 36.81 -66.65
C VAL A 251 -42.75 36.11 -66.16
N MET A 252 -43.78 36.90 -65.77
CA MET A 252 -45.15 36.42 -65.53
C MET A 252 -46.12 37.15 -66.46
#